data_AF-A0A3D4PRT5-F1
#
_entry.id   AF-A0A3D4PRT5-F1
#
_cell.length_a   1.000
_cell.length_b   1.000
_cell.length_c   1.000
_cell.angle_alpha   90.00
_cell.angle_beta   90.00
_cell.angle_gamma   90.00
#
_symmetry.space_group_name_H-M   'P 1'
#
loop_
_entity.id
_entity.type
_entity.pdbx_description
1 polymer ?
#
loop_
_entity_poly.entity_id
_entity_poly.type
_entity_poly.pdbx_seq_one_letter_code
_entity_poly.pdbx_strand_id
1 'polypeptide(L)'
;MRLHRLEIEGFGPFRSRQSVDFDAFADDGIFLIAGRTGAGKSSILDAVCFALYGSVPRYEGGEKRLRSDHCEPDDLSEVVVEFSTTSGRYRVTRSPEYMRPAKRGGGLTKQASGVQLEVLEPSDFDQGTWVTLAAKEKRVADELDEILQLSREQFLQVILLAQNRFARFLLADSKERQGLLRRLFGTERFEDVQARFDDRRRASENALAGVFATVGARLGEAERVATAAELWGESDSATDPASTEERITALRAALTRAEYRVERRGAERDDAEKSLSIADAALTAARDDAKAQQERDRARAALTSLESAQPEIDAARLALQRAR
;
A
#
# COMPACT_ATOMS: atom_id res chain seq x y z
N MET A 1 35.14 11.95 -6.17
CA MET A 1 35.94 11.55 -4.99
C MET A 1 37.42 11.59 -5.38
N ARG A 2 38.30 12.10 -4.51
CA ARG A 2 39.76 12.13 -4.70
C ARG A 2 40.46 11.66 -3.43
N LEU A 3 41.48 10.80 -3.56
CA LEU A 3 42.36 10.42 -2.44
C LEU A 3 43.48 11.45 -2.31
N HIS A 4 43.81 11.82 -1.08
CA HIS A 4 44.88 12.78 -0.76
C HIS A 4 46.05 12.06 -0.09
N ARG A 5 45.75 11.22 0.91
CA ARG A 5 46.79 10.56 1.71
C ARG A 5 46.33 9.19 2.17
N LEU A 6 47.26 8.25 2.24
CA LEU A 6 47.06 6.93 2.81
C LEU A 6 48.22 6.60 3.74
N GLU A 7 47.91 6.25 4.99
CA GLU A 7 48.87 5.72 5.95
C GLU A 7 48.49 4.29 6.31
N ILE A 8 49.47 3.39 6.32
CA ILE A 8 49.27 1.96 6.56
C ILE A 8 50.31 1.51 7.58
N GLU A 9 49.87 0.95 8.70
CA GLU A 9 50.73 0.40 9.75
C GLU A 9 50.16 -0.94 10.21
N GLY A 10 51.03 -1.94 10.36
CA GLY A 10 50.66 -3.28 10.78
C GLY A 10 49.55 -3.94 9.95
N PHE A 11 49.50 -3.73 8.64
CA PHE A 11 48.46 -4.23 7.74
C PHE A 11 49.06 -4.91 6.49
N GLY A 12 48.58 -6.12 6.17
CA GLY A 12 49.11 -6.92 5.06
C GLY A 12 50.63 -7.20 5.23
N PRO A 13 51.50 -6.89 4.24
CA PRO A 13 52.94 -7.07 4.38
C PRO A 13 53.65 -5.93 5.14
N PHE A 14 52.94 -4.84 5.49
CA PHE A 14 53.53 -3.66 6.07
C PHE A 14 53.49 -3.71 7.60
N ARG A 15 54.62 -4.03 8.23
CA ARG A 15 54.78 -3.91 9.69
C ARG A 15 54.83 -2.44 10.11
N SER A 16 55.82 -1.70 9.59
CA SER A 16 56.07 -0.30 9.94
C SER A 16 55.19 0.65 9.12
N ARG A 17 54.88 1.82 9.70
CA ARG A 17 54.08 2.87 9.04
C ARG A 17 54.63 3.21 7.65
N GLN A 18 53.81 3.06 6.64
CA GLN A 18 54.02 3.54 5.28
C GLN A 18 53.06 4.69 5.01
N SER A 19 53.53 5.76 4.37
CA SER A 19 52.70 6.91 3.97
C SER A 19 52.80 7.09 2.46
N VAL A 20 51.65 7.18 1.81
CA VAL A 20 51.52 7.55 0.39
C VAL A 20 50.82 8.90 0.33
N ASP A 21 51.53 9.89 -0.17
CA ASP A 21 50.98 11.20 -0.50
C ASP A 21 50.55 11.18 -1.97
N PHE A 22 49.25 11.18 -2.22
CA PHE A 22 48.70 11.21 -3.59
C PHE A 22 48.70 12.63 -4.16
N ASP A 23 48.69 13.66 -3.31
CA ASP A 23 48.72 15.05 -3.78
C ASP A 23 50.07 15.40 -4.40
N ALA A 24 51.15 14.74 -3.99
CA ALA A 24 52.47 14.85 -4.61
C ALA A 24 52.50 14.47 -6.11
N PHE A 25 51.50 13.70 -6.60
CA PHE A 25 51.39 13.27 -7.99
C PHE A 25 50.17 13.89 -8.70
N ALA A 26 49.51 14.87 -8.08
CA ALA A 26 48.26 15.43 -8.58
C ALA A 26 48.39 16.11 -9.94
N ASP A 27 49.51 16.80 -10.16
CA ASP A 27 49.76 17.57 -11.39
C ASP A 27 49.98 16.68 -12.61
N ASP A 28 50.47 15.46 -12.40
CA ASP A 28 50.75 14.49 -13.47
C ASP A 28 49.49 13.74 -13.94
N GLY A 29 48.43 13.71 -13.12
CA GLY A 29 47.13 13.08 -13.40
C GLY A 29 47.13 11.53 -13.46
N ILE A 30 48.27 10.91 -13.75
CA ILE A 30 48.46 9.44 -13.80
C ILE A 30 49.77 9.09 -13.08
N PHE A 31 49.69 8.11 -12.17
CA PHE A 31 50.86 7.54 -11.50
C PHE A 31 50.85 6.02 -11.55
N LEU A 32 52.04 5.42 -11.41
CA LEU A 32 52.23 3.96 -11.46
C LEU A 32 52.79 3.43 -10.14
N ILE A 33 52.07 2.49 -9.52
CA ILE A 33 52.58 1.71 -8.39
C ILE A 33 53.32 0.48 -8.95
N ALA A 34 54.64 0.57 -9.07
CA ALA A 34 55.50 -0.51 -9.55
C ALA A 34 56.19 -1.28 -8.41
N GLY A 35 56.51 -2.55 -8.64
CA GLY A 35 57.20 -3.39 -7.67
C GLY A 35 57.09 -4.88 -7.99
N ARG A 36 57.90 -5.72 -7.34
CA ARG A 36 57.87 -7.18 -7.53
C ARG A 36 56.51 -7.77 -7.11
N THR A 37 56.14 -8.92 -7.66
CA THR A 37 54.98 -9.69 -7.17
C THR A 37 55.19 -10.01 -5.70
N GLY A 38 54.16 -9.81 -4.87
CA GLY A 38 54.26 -9.96 -3.41
C GLY A 38 54.74 -8.73 -2.64
N ALA A 39 55.18 -7.65 -3.31
CA ALA A 39 55.63 -6.42 -2.63
C ALA A 39 54.52 -5.58 -1.98
N GLY A 40 53.29 -6.09 -1.86
CA GLY A 40 52.19 -5.38 -1.20
C GLY A 40 51.43 -4.35 -2.05
N LYS A 41 51.64 -4.30 -3.37
CA LYS A 41 50.90 -3.37 -4.27
C LYS A 41 49.38 -3.48 -4.12
N SER A 42 48.85 -4.70 -4.12
CA SER A 42 47.42 -4.92 -3.89
C SER A 42 47.01 -4.59 -2.45
N SER A 43 47.91 -4.75 -1.49
CA SER A 43 47.65 -4.43 -0.08
C SER A 43 47.44 -2.94 0.16
N ILE A 44 48.07 -2.07 -0.63
CA ILE A 44 47.80 -0.63 -0.63
C ILE A 44 46.33 -0.36 -1.01
N LEU A 45 45.84 -1.02 -2.05
CA LEU A 45 44.47 -0.88 -2.54
C LEU A 45 43.44 -1.51 -1.58
N ASP A 46 43.81 -2.66 -1.00
CA ASP A 46 43.06 -3.34 0.05
C ASP A 46 42.93 -2.45 1.31
N ALA A 47 43.97 -1.69 1.66
CA ALA A 47 43.95 -0.75 2.78
C ALA A 47 42.94 0.39 2.55
N VAL A 48 42.88 0.96 1.33
CA VAL A 48 41.86 1.96 0.98
C VAL A 48 40.45 1.40 1.14
N CYS A 49 40.20 0.18 0.63
CA CYS A 49 38.91 -0.47 0.79
C CYS A 49 38.56 -0.75 2.25
N PHE A 50 39.55 -1.20 3.03
CA PHE A 50 39.37 -1.44 4.46
C PHE A 50 39.01 -0.15 5.20
N ALA A 51 39.73 0.95 4.94
CA ALA A 51 39.47 2.25 5.54
C ALA A 51 38.04 2.74 5.24
N LEU A 52 37.57 2.63 3.99
CA LEU A 52 36.26 3.15 3.61
C LEU A 52 35.11 2.20 4.00
N TYR A 53 35.25 0.89 3.78
CA TYR A 53 34.14 -0.06 3.87
C TYR A 53 34.32 -1.15 4.95
N GLY A 54 35.35 -1.07 5.79
CA GLY A 54 35.62 -2.03 6.86
C GLY A 54 35.92 -3.46 6.39
N SER A 55 36.13 -3.65 5.08
CA SER A 55 36.31 -4.96 4.46
C SER A 55 37.27 -4.90 3.28
N VAL A 56 37.90 -6.04 2.98
CA VAL A 56 38.93 -6.16 1.95
C VAL A 56 38.46 -7.13 0.86
N PRO A 57 38.59 -6.79 -0.44
CA PRO A 57 38.10 -7.63 -1.53
C PRO A 57 38.68 -9.05 -1.55
N ARG A 58 39.96 -9.19 -1.19
CA ARG A 58 40.70 -10.46 -1.19
C ARG A 58 40.17 -11.47 -0.15
N TYR A 59 39.48 -11.01 0.89
CA TYR A 59 39.04 -11.84 2.01
C TYR A 59 37.51 -12.00 2.09
N GLU A 60 36.79 -11.84 0.97
CA GLU A 60 35.35 -12.14 0.90
C GLU A 60 35.09 -13.60 1.35
N GLY A 61 34.55 -13.79 2.58
CA GLY A 61 34.14 -15.10 3.12
C GLY A 61 35.18 -15.88 3.93
N GLY A 62 36.36 -15.32 4.25
CA GLY A 62 37.44 -16.01 4.99
C GLY A 62 37.85 -15.35 6.32
N GLU A 63 38.87 -15.92 6.99
CA GLU A 63 39.49 -15.32 8.19
C GLU A 63 40.07 -13.94 7.87
N LYS A 64 39.68 -12.92 8.66
CA LYS A 64 40.15 -11.53 8.56
C LYS A 64 41.61 -11.42 9.01
N ARG A 65 42.57 -11.94 8.23
CA ARG A 65 44.01 -11.71 8.45
C ARG A 65 44.41 -10.33 7.91
N LEU A 66 43.84 -9.30 8.53
CA LEU A 66 44.09 -7.90 8.16
C LEU A 66 45.39 -7.39 8.80
N ARG A 67 45.71 -7.87 10.00
CA ARG A 67 46.98 -7.58 10.67
C ARG A 67 48.14 -8.24 9.95
N SER A 68 49.28 -7.53 9.88
CA SER A 68 50.50 -8.09 9.31
C SER A 68 51.07 -9.24 10.14
N ASP A 69 51.46 -10.33 9.47
CA ASP A 69 52.17 -11.45 10.10
C ASP A 69 53.58 -11.05 10.61
N HIS A 70 54.08 -9.89 10.20
CA HIS A 70 55.36 -9.34 10.65
C HIS A 70 55.25 -8.49 11.92
N CYS A 71 54.04 -8.25 12.44
CA CYS A 71 53.83 -7.47 13.65
C CYS A 71 54.17 -8.27 14.91
N GLU A 72 54.91 -7.63 15.81
CA GLU A 72 55.01 -8.08 17.20
C GLU A 72 53.67 -7.87 17.93
N PRO A 73 53.40 -8.56 19.05
CA PRO A 73 52.10 -8.47 19.74
C PRO A 73 51.70 -7.04 20.17
N ASP A 74 52.67 -6.15 20.44
CA ASP A 74 52.43 -4.76 20.84
C ASP A 74 52.38 -3.76 19.66
N ASP A 75 52.75 -4.19 18.44
CA ASP A 75 52.76 -3.31 17.28
C ASP A 75 51.33 -2.84 16.94
N LEU A 76 51.16 -1.58 16.53
CA LEU A 76 49.86 -1.04 16.13
C LEU A 76 49.44 -1.58 14.77
N SER A 77 48.13 -1.73 14.57
CA SER A 77 47.53 -1.97 13.25
C SER A 77 46.51 -0.87 12.98
N GLU A 78 46.77 -0.03 12.00
CA GLU A 78 45.95 1.12 11.65
C GLU A 78 46.06 1.43 10.16
N VAL A 79 44.94 1.86 9.58
CA VAL A 79 44.89 2.43 8.25
C VAL A 79 44.19 3.78 8.34
N VAL A 80 44.84 4.81 7.80
CA VAL A 80 44.30 6.18 7.71
C VAL A 80 44.15 6.54 6.24
N VAL A 81 42.97 6.98 5.83
CA VAL A 81 42.72 7.50 4.48
C VAL A 81 42.16 8.91 4.57
N GLU A 82 42.79 9.83 3.87
CA GLU A 82 42.27 11.16 3.61
C GLU A 82 41.74 11.25 2.19
N PHE A 83 40.50 11.72 2.04
CA PHE A 83 39.84 11.85 0.75
C PHE A 83 38.90 13.06 0.73
N SER A 84 38.54 13.51 -0.47
CA SER A 84 37.53 14.54 -0.67
C SER A 84 36.41 14.07 -1.59
N THR A 85 35.22 14.59 -1.34
CA THR A 85 34.03 14.46 -2.20
C THR A 85 33.46 15.87 -2.46
N THR A 86 32.35 15.95 -3.18
CA THR A 86 31.61 17.22 -3.33
C THR A 86 31.12 17.78 -1.99
N SER A 87 31.04 16.95 -0.96
CA SER A 87 30.52 17.31 0.37
C SER A 87 31.60 17.85 1.32
N GLY A 88 32.89 17.64 1.02
CA GLY A 88 34.00 18.10 1.88
C GLY A 88 35.24 17.22 1.81
N ARG A 89 36.19 17.48 2.71
CA ARG A 89 37.41 16.67 2.92
C ARG A 89 37.28 15.90 4.23
N TYR A 90 37.56 14.60 4.17
CA TYR A 90 37.32 13.64 5.24
C TYR A 90 38.58 12.83 5.52
N ARG A 91 38.70 12.39 6.77
CA ARG A 91 39.73 11.45 7.22
C ARG A 91 39.05 10.29 7.92
N VAL A 92 39.39 9.08 7.50
CA VAL A 92 38.93 7.85 8.15
C VAL A 92 40.13 7.11 8.70
N THR A 93 40.09 6.84 10.00
CA THR A 93 41.07 6.03 10.71
C THR A 93 40.40 4.74 11.15
N ARG A 94 40.93 3.59 10.72
CA ARG A 94 40.43 2.26 11.10
C ARG A 94 41.52 1.36 11.63
N SER A 95 41.20 0.62 12.68
CA SER A 95 42.04 -0.44 13.23
C SER A 95 41.29 -1.77 13.20
N PRO A 96 41.91 -2.86 12.71
CA PRO A 96 41.31 -4.18 12.75
C PRO A 96 41.29 -4.72 14.19
N GLU A 97 40.52 -5.79 14.37
CA GLU A 97 40.55 -6.57 15.60
C GLU A 97 41.80 -7.46 15.64
N TYR A 98 42.53 -7.48 16.77
CA TYR A 98 43.70 -8.34 16.94
C TYR A 98 43.96 -8.67 18.41
N MET A 99 44.79 -9.69 18.65
CA MET A 99 45.23 -10.07 20.00
C MET A 99 46.50 -9.31 20.34
N ARG A 100 46.50 -8.63 21.50
CA ARG A 100 47.66 -7.92 22.05
C ARG A 100 48.00 -8.45 23.44
N PRO A 101 49.22 -8.26 23.96
CA PRO A 101 49.55 -8.56 25.35
C PRO A 101 48.63 -7.79 26.32
N ALA A 102 48.14 -8.49 27.33
CA ALA A 102 47.38 -7.87 28.40
C ALA A 102 48.32 -7.01 29.24
N LYS A 103 47.92 -5.74 29.50
CA LYS A 103 48.67 -4.82 30.37
C LYS A 103 48.88 -5.36 31.80
N ARG A 104 48.11 -6.39 32.20
CA ARG A 104 48.21 -7.09 33.49
C ARG A 104 47.93 -8.58 33.26
N GLY A 105 48.74 -9.47 33.85
CA GLY A 105 48.45 -10.90 33.94
C GLY A 105 49.06 -11.82 32.88
N GLY A 106 49.99 -11.35 32.03
CA GLY A 106 50.84 -12.22 31.18
C GLY A 106 50.15 -12.98 30.04
N GLY A 107 48.85 -12.76 29.80
CA GLY A 107 48.09 -13.37 28.71
C GLY A 107 47.84 -12.43 27.52
N LEU A 108 47.22 -12.92 26.45
CA LEU A 108 46.74 -12.09 25.35
C LEU A 108 45.32 -11.58 25.64
N THR A 109 45.06 -10.32 25.33
CA THR A 109 43.74 -9.68 25.36
C THR A 109 43.32 -9.23 23.97
N LYS A 110 42.02 -9.22 23.72
CA LYS A 110 41.44 -8.87 22.43
C LYS A 110 41.31 -7.36 22.30
N GLN A 111 42.03 -6.75 21.37
CA GLN A 111 41.78 -5.38 20.93
C GLN A 111 40.61 -5.38 19.95
N ALA A 112 39.53 -4.71 20.30
CA ALA A 112 38.38 -4.53 19.42
C ALA A 112 38.75 -3.67 18.20
N SER A 113 38.06 -3.88 17.08
CA SER A 113 38.17 -2.99 15.93
C SER A 113 37.71 -1.57 16.29
N GLY A 114 38.46 -0.57 15.87
CA GLY A 114 38.13 0.84 16.04
C GLY A 114 37.92 1.53 14.69
N VAL A 115 37.03 2.51 14.66
CA VAL A 115 36.87 3.42 13.53
C VAL A 115 36.59 4.83 14.03
N GLN A 116 37.16 5.82 13.33
CA GLN A 116 36.90 7.23 13.52
C GLN A 116 36.81 7.91 12.16
N LEU A 117 35.74 8.68 11.95
CA LEU A 117 35.51 9.52 10.79
C LEU A 117 35.57 10.97 11.24
N GLU A 118 36.37 11.75 10.53
CA GLU A 118 36.60 13.17 10.78
C GLU A 118 36.35 13.98 9.51
N VAL A 119 35.87 15.20 9.66
CA VAL A 119 35.69 16.17 8.58
C VAL A 119 36.62 17.35 8.82
N LEU A 120 37.21 17.87 7.74
CA LEU A 120 38.04 19.07 7.79
C LEU A 120 37.12 20.30 7.71
N GLU A 121 36.98 21.02 8.83
CA GLU A 121 36.27 22.29 8.86
C GLU A 121 37.22 23.45 8.56
N PRO A 122 36.80 24.46 7.77
CA PRO A 122 37.58 25.68 7.59
C PRO A 122 37.86 26.34 8.94
N SER A 123 39.11 26.75 9.17
CA SER A 123 39.49 27.55 10.33
C SER A 123 39.98 28.92 9.86
N ASP A 124 39.82 29.94 10.71
CA ASP A 124 40.32 31.30 10.43
C ASP A 124 41.86 31.38 10.33
N PHE A 125 42.56 30.30 10.66
CA PHE A 125 44.03 30.21 10.74
C PHE A 125 44.60 29.19 9.76
N ASP A 126 44.28 29.33 8.46
CA ASP A 126 44.90 28.73 7.25
C ASP A 126 45.02 27.18 7.14
N GLN A 127 44.97 26.45 8.24
CA GLN A 127 44.90 24.99 8.31
C GLN A 127 43.59 24.64 9.00
N GLY A 128 42.63 24.12 8.22
CA GLY A 128 41.37 23.65 8.75
C GLY A 128 41.54 22.67 9.92
N THR A 129 40.54 22.58 10.79
CA THR A 129 40.59 21.68 11.95
C THR A 129 39.82 20.40 11.66
N TRP A 130 40.40 19.26 12.02
CA TRP A 130 39.71 17.97 11.92
C TRP A 130 38.73 17.82 13.09
N VAL A 131 37.45 17.68 12.76
CA VAL A 131 36.38 17.51 13.73
C VAL A 131 35.81 16.09 13.60
N THR A 132 35.70 15.37 14.71
CA THR A 132 35.14 14.02 14.73
C THR A 132 33.65 14.04 14.40
N LEU A 133 33.27 13.38 13.32
CA LEU A 133 31.88 13.21 12.90
C LEU A 133 31.24 11.97 13.55
N ALA A 134 31.97 10.85 13.55
CA ALA A 134 31.50 9.60 14.13
C ALA A 134 32.66 8.68 14.56
N ALA A 135 32.45 7.89 15.61
CA ALA A 135 33.44 6.92 16.14
C ALA A 135 32.85 5.52 16.42
N LYS A 136 31.59 5.29 16.03
CA LYS A 136 30.93 3.97 16.15
C LYS A 136 30.81 3.34 14.77
N GLU A 137 31.16 2.06 14.66
CA GLU A 137 31.19 1.30 13.40
C GLU A 137 29.94 1.53 12.53
N LYS A 138 28.76 1.30 13.09
CA LYS A 138 27.49 1.48 12.36
C LYS A 138 27.30 2.92 11.89
N ARG A 139 27.54 3.91 12.75
CA ARG A 139 27.34 5.32 12.40
C ARG A 139 28.35 5.78 11.35
N VAL A 140 29.59 5.35 11.45
CA VAL A 140 30.61 5.67 10.43
C VAL A 140 30.23 5.03 9.08
N ALA A 141 29.70 3.80 9.08
CA ALA A 141 29.21 3.18 7.85
C ALA A 141 28.04 3.96 7.23
N ASP A 142 27.05 4.37 8.04
CA ASP A 142 25.90 5.16 7.59
C ASP A 142 26.36 6.50 6.98
N GLU A 143 27.26 7.23 7.66
CA GLU A 143 27.81 8.50 7.17
C GLU A 143 28.66 8.32 5.90
N LEU A 144 29.48 7.26 5.82
CA LEU A 144 30.28 6.98 4.63
C LEU A 144 29.42 6.55 3.44
N ASP A 145 28.32 5.82 3.66
CA ASP A 145 27.37 5.49 2.60
C ASP A 145 26.72 6.77 2.03
N GLU A 146 26.39 7.75 2.87
CA GLU A 146 25.87 9.05 2.43
C GLU A 146 26.93 9.92 1.73
N ILE A 147 28.17 9.95 2.24
CA ILE A 147 29.27 10.76 1.69
C ILE A 147 29.77 10.20 0.34
N LEU A 148 29.92 8.88 0.24
CA LEU A 148 30.48 8.22 -0.94
C LEU A 148 29.41 7.92 -2.00
N GLN A 149 28.16 7.70 -1.58
CA GLN A 149 27.01 7.33 -2.44
C GLN A 149 27.29 6.13 -3.37
N LEU A 150 28.24 5.30 -2.98
CA LEU A 150 28.69 4.14 -3.72
C LEU A 150 28.85 2.99 -2.74
N SER A 151 28.17 1.87 -3.02
CA SER A 151 28.41 0.65 -2.26
C SER A 151 29.83 0.14 -2.53
N ARG A 152 30.35 -0.66 -1.61
CA ARG A 152 31.66 -1.31 -1.75
C ARG A 152 31.84 -2.00 -3.11
N GLU A 153 30.83 -2.75 -3.55
CA GLU A 153 30.90 -3.47 -4.82
C GLU A 153 31.05 -2.53 -6.01
N GLN A 154 30.35 -1.39 -5.96
CA GLN A 154 30.37 -0.37 -7.00
C GLN A 154 31.69 0.39 -7.01
N PHE A 155 32.22 0.70 -5.82
CA PHE A 155 33.56 1.26 -5.66
C PHE A 155 34.62 0.37 -6.32
N LEU A 156 34.55 -0.95 -6.10
CA LEU A 156 35.46 -1.94 -6.69
C LEU A 156 35.24 -2.19 -8.19
N GLN A 157 34.12 -1.75 -8.75
CA GLN A 157 33.80 -1.87 -10.18
C GLN A 157 34.10 -0.60 -10.96
N VAL A 158 34.09 0.57 -10.32
CA VAL A 158 34.15 1.88 -11.00
C VAL A 158 35.39 2.69 -10.62
N ILE A 159 35.78 2.70 -9.34
CA ILE A 159 36.90 3.52 -8.85
C ILE A 159 38.17 2.69 -8.70
N LEU A 160 38.05 1.53 -8.02
CA LEU A 160 39.17 0.64 -7.78
C LEU A 160 38.97 -0.68 -8.53
N LEU A 161 39.44 -0.74 -9.76
CA LEU A 161 39.35 -1.92 -10.61
C LEU A 161 40.28 -3.04 -10.11
N ALA A 162 39.81 -3.79 -9.12
CA ALA A 162 40.48 -5.01 -8.68
C ALA A 162 40.54 -6.04 -9.83
N GLN A 163 41.56 -6.89 -9.81
CA GLN A 163 41.77 -7.90 -10.87
C GLN A 163 40.49 -8.74 -11.09
N ASN A 164 40.13 -8.94 -12.37
CA ASN A 164 38.94 -9.66 -12.84
C ASN A 164 37.55 -9.04 -12.55
N ARG A 165 37.44 -7.94 -11.77
CA ARG A 165 36.13 -7.30 -11.48
C ARG A 165 35.64 -6.37 -12.59
N PHE A 166 36.54 -5.77 -13.38
CA PHE A 166 36.16 -4.95 -14.54
C PHE A 166 35.48 -5.78 -15.64
N ALA A 167 35.98 -6.98 -15.94
CA ALA A 167 35.35 -7.91 -16.87
C ALA A 167 33.92 -8.26 -16.42
N ARG A 168 33.70 -8.37 -15.09
CA ARG A 168 32.39 -8.61 -14.50
C ARG A 168 31.41 -7.46 -14.75
N PHE A 169 31.86 -6.21 -14.78
CA PHE A 169 31.02 -5.07 -15.16
C PHE A 169 30.65 -5.10 -16.66
N LEU A 170 31.60 -5.41 -17.54
CA LEU A 170 31.33 -5.54 -18.98
C LEU A 170 30.35 -6.69 -19.28
N LEU A 171 30.50 -7.80 -18.55
CA LEU A 171 29.68 -9.01 -18.71
C LEU A 171 28.39 -9.00 -17.87
N ALA A 172 28.17 -7.99 -17.02
CA ALA A 172 26.96 -7.86 -16.21
C ALA A 172 25.72 -7.82 -17.09
N ASP A 173 24.63 -8.39 -16.59
CA ASP A 173 23.36 -8.35 -17.31
C ASP A 173 22.78 -6.92 -17.36
N SER A 174 21.76 -6.72 -18.18
CA SER A 174 21.17 -5.38 -18.36
C SER A 174 20.58 -4.83 -17.07
N LYS A 175 20.09 -5.68 -16.17
CA LYS A 175 19.44 -5.27 -14.92
C LYS A 175 20.46 -4.86 -13.87
N GLU A 176 21.52 -5.66 -13.70
CA GLU A 176 22.66 -5.37 -12.83
C GLU A 176 23.36 -4.08 -13.25
N ARG A 177 23.63 -3.93 -14.56
CA ARG A 177 24.21 -2.69 -15.11
C ARG A 177 23.32 -1.49 -14.87
N GLN A 178 22.01 -1.63 -15.07
CA GLN A 178 21.06 -0.54 -14.83
C GLN A 178 21.06 -0.12 -13.35
N GLY A 179 21.05 -1.06 -12.41
CA GLY A 179 21.13 -0.75 -10.98
C GLY A 179 22.41 0.00 -10.59
N LEU A 180 23.56 -0.43 -11.13
CA LEU A 180 24.84 0.24 -10.91
C LEU A 180 24.84 1.69 -11.44
N LEU A 181 24.42 1.89 -12.70
CA LEU A 181 24.36 3.21 -13.31
C LEU A 181 23.36 4.11 -12.61
N ARG A 182 22.24 3.56 -12.12
CA ARG A 182 21.25 4.33 -11.38
C ARG A 182 21.85 4.97 -10.13
N ARG A 183 22.57 4.19 -9.32
CA ARG A 183 23.27 4.68 -8.13
C ARG A 183 24.38 5.67 -8.48
N LEU A 184 25.21 5.31 -9.46
CA LEU A 184 26.33 6.17 -9.89
C LEU A 184 25.86 7.56 -10.34
N PHE A 185 24.71 7.65 -11.02
CA PHE A 185 24.14 8.92 -11.47
C PHE A 185 23.07 9.49 -10.52
N GLY A 186 22.85 8.88 -9.34
CA GLY A 186 21.83 9.31 -8.38
C GLY A 186 20.40 9.34 -8.96
N THR A 187 20.09 8.44 -9.90
CA THR A 187 18.78 8.37 -10.57
C THR A 187 17.77 7.48 -9.87
N GLU A 188 18.09 6.96 -8.67
CA GLU A 188 17.16 6.21 -7.80
C GLU A 188 15.88 7.01 -7.51
N ARG A 189 15.99 8.33 -7.35
CA ARG A 189 14.84 9.23 -7.18
C ARG A 189 13.76 9.11 -8.27
N PHE A 190 14.15 8.72 -9.49
CA PHE A 190 13.19 8.56 -10.59
C PHE A 190 12.46 7.21 -10.51
N GLU A 191 13.11 6.18 -9.96
CA GLU A 191 12.47 4.89 -9.66
C GLU A 191 11.41 5.06 -8.56
N ASP A 192 11.71 5.85 -7.53
CA ASP A 192 10.75 6.17 -6.48
C ASP A 192 9.51 6.90 -7.04
N VAL A 193 9.72 7.84 -7.96
CA VAL A 193 8.64 8.57 -8.62
C VAL A 193 7.81 7.62 -9.50
N GLN A 194 8.46 6.73 -10.26
CA GLN A 194 7.77 5.73 -11.07
C GLN A 194 6.93 4.80 -10.19
N ALA A 195 7.49 4.28 -9.10
CA ALA A 195 6.79 3.41 -8.16
C ALA A 195 5.54 4.10 -7.56
N ARG A 196 5.66 5.38 -7.17
CA ARG A 196 4.51 6.18 -6.71
C ARG A 196 3.43 6.33 -7.77
N PHE A 197 3.79 6.48 -9.05
CA PHE A 197 2.80 6.52 -10.13
C PHE A 197 2.14 5.17 -10.36
N ASP A 198 2.89 4.08 -10.30
CA ASP A 198 2.36 2.72 -10.42
C ASP A 198 1.38 2.39 -9.29
N ASP A 199 1.69 2.76 -8.06
CA ASP A 199 0.80 2.57 -6.91
C ASP A 199 -0.49 3.40 -7.07
N ARG A 200 -0.38 4.66 -7.49
CA ARG A 200 -1.55 5.51 -7.78
C ARG A 200 -2.41 4.95 -8.91
N ARG A 201 -1.79 4.40 -9.97
CA ARG A 201 -2.49 3.75 -11.07
C ARG A 201 -3.27 2.54 -10.56
N ARG A 202 -2.63 1.64 -9.82
CA ARG A 202 -3.28 0.45 -9.23
C ARG A 202 -4.43 0.80 -8.30
N ALA A 203 -4.25 1.80 -7.44
CA ALA A 203 -5.30 2.27 -6.53
C ALA A 203 -6.51 2.80 -7.31
N SER A 204 -6.27 3.58 -8.37
CA SER A 204 -7.33 4.13 -9.23
C SER A 204 -8.06 3.04 -10.02
N GLU A 205 -7.33 2.06 -10.56
CA GLU A 205 -7.90 0.89 -11.25
C GLU A 205 -8.80 0.08 -10.31
N ASN A 206 -8.35 -0.18 -9.08
CA ASN A 206 -9.15 -0.89 -8.08
C ASN A 206 -10.41 -0.12 -7.66
N ALA A 207 -10.29 1.20 -7.45
CA ALA A 207 -11.44 2.05 -7.13
C ALA A 207 -12.47 2.05 -8.27
N LEU A 208 -12.00 2.18 -9.52
CA LEU A 208 -12.85 2.15 -10.69
C LEU A 208 -13.55 0.80 -10.87
N ALA A 209 -12.81 -0.30 -10.68
CA ALA A 209 -13.38 -1.65 -10.70
C ALA A 209 -14.46 -1.84 -9.62
N GLY A 210 -14.25 -1.31 -8.41
CA GLY A 210 -15.25 -1.33 -7.34
C GLY A 210 -16.53 -0.55 -7.68
N VAL A 211 -16.39 0.61 -8.33
CA VAL A 211 -17.54 1.40 -8.81
C VAL A 211 -18.30 0.62 -9.90
N PHE A 212 -17.62 0.07 -10.90
CA PHE A 212 -18.27 -0.72 -11.95
C PHE A 212 -18.98 -1.96 -11.40
N ALA A 213 -18.38 -2.66 -10.43
CA ALA A 213 -19.02 -3.80 -9.77
C ALA A 213 -20.31 -3.38 -9.04
N THR A 214 -20.27 -2.25 -8.34
CA THR A 214 -21.44 -1.70 -7.63
C THR A 214 -22.54 -1.30 -8.60
N VAL A 215 -22.21 -0.58 -9.67
CA VAL A 215 -23.16 -0.19 -10.72
C VAL A 215 -23.76 -1.43 -11.38
N GLY A 216 -22.95 -2.41 -11.76
CA GLY A 216 -23.39 -3.66 -12.34
C GLY A 216 -24.36 -4.44 -11.44
N ALA A 217 -24.06 -4.54 -10.13
CA ALA A 217 -24.93 -5.20 -9.17
C ALA A 217 -26.27 -4.47 -8.98
N ARG A 218 -26.26 -3.13 -8.93
CA ARG A 218 -27.49 -2.31 -8.80
C ARG A 218 -28.37 -2.40 -10.04
N LEU A 219 -27.77 -2.37 -11.24
CA LEU A 219 -28.50 -2.54 -12.49
C LEU A 219 -29.10 -3.94 -12.59
N GLY A 220 -28.31 -4.98 -12.27
CA GLY A 220 -28.80 -6.36 -12.26
C GLY A 220 -29.97 -6.54 -11.27
N GLU A 221 -29.93 -5.91 -10.10
CA GLU A 221 -31.05 -5.94 -9.16
C GLU A 221 -32.30 -5.25 -9.71
N ALA A 222 -32.15 -4.05 -10.27
CA ALA A 222 -33.25 -3.31 -10.86
C ALA A 222 -33.89 -4.07 -12.05
N GLU A 223 -33.07 -4.74 -12.87
CA GLU A 223 -33.53 -5.57 -13.98
C GLU A 223 -34.30 -6.80 -13.49
N ARG A 224 -33.86 -7.44 -12.41
CA ARG A 224 -34.60 -8.55 -11.79
C ARG A 224 -35.97 -8.11 -11.29
N VAL A 225 -36.05 -6.97 -10.61
CA VAL A 225 -37.32 -6.41 -10.12
C VAL A 225 -38.25 -6.06 -11.29
N ALA A 226 -37.73 -5.39 -12.32
CA ALA A 226 -38.51 -5.04 -13.50
C ALA A 226 -39.03 -6.27 -14.25
N THR A 227 -38.22 -7.33 -14.34
CA THR A 227 -38.61 -8.60 -14.96
C THR A 227 -39.70 -9.31 -14.14
N ALA A 228 -39.52 -9.43 -12.82
CA ALA A 228 -40.49 -10.09 -11.94
C ALA A 228 -41.84 -9.37 -11.92
N ALA A 229 -41.86 -8.05 -12.11
CA ALA A 229 -43.07 -7.24 -12.20
C ALA A 229 -43.62 -7.10 -13.63
N GLU A 230 -43.04 -7.78 -14.62
CA GLU A 230 -43.44 -7.75 -16.03
C GLU A 230 -43.49 -6.32 -16.60
N LEU A 231 -42.51 -5.48 -16.27
CA LEU A 231 -42.50 -4.04 -16.59
C LEU A 231 -41.83 -3.69 -17.93
N TRP A 232 -41.30 -4.68 -18.63
CA TRP A 232 -40.65 -4.50 -19.94
C TRP A 232 -41.68 -4.32 -21.06
N GLY A 233 -41.39 -3.40 -21.99
CA GLY A 233 -42.17 -3.25 -23.22
C GLY A 233 -41.66 -4.13 -24.34
N GLU A 234 -42.41 -4.23 -25.44
CA GLU A 234 -42.02 -4.99 -26.65
C GLU A 234 -40.67 -4.53 -27.23
N SER A 235 -40.31 -3.25 -27.06
CA SER A 235 -39.04 -2.70 -27.50
C SER A 235 -37.87 -2.91 -26.51
N ASP A 236 -38.15 -3.33 -25.27
CA ASP A 236 -37.11 -3.44 -24.23
C ASP A 236 -36.51 -4.86 -24.15
N SER A 237 -37.23 -5.87 -24.65
CA SER A 237 -36.78 -7.27 -24.61
C SER A 237 -36.04 -7.73 -25.88
N ALA A 238 -35.93 -6.87 -26.90
CA ALA A 238 -35.51 -7.28 -28.24
C ALA A 238 -33.99 -7.27 -28.45
N THR A 239 -33.20 -6.69 -27.53
CA THR A 239 -31.74 -6.66 -27.66
C THR A 239 -31.13 -6.53 -26.26
N ASP A 240 -30.23 -7.46 -25.91
CA ASP A 240 -29.42 -7.35 -24.70
C ASP A 240 -28.73 -5.97 -24.72
N PRO A 241 -29.03 -5.05 -23.78
CA PRO A 241 -28.55 -3.68 -23.91
C PRO A 241 -27.02 -3.67 -23.82
N ALA A 242 -26.35 -3.16 -24.84
CA ALA A 242 -24.90 -3.29 -25.01
C ALA A 242 -24.12 -2.36 -24.06
N SER A 243 -24.74 -1.27 -23.59
CA SER A 243 -24.12 -0.27 -22.73
C SER A 243 -24.87 -0.03 -21.41
N THR A 244 -24.15 0.42 -20.39
CA THR A 244 -24.73 0.84 -19.09
C THR A 244 -25.82 1.91 -19.25
N GLU A 245 -25.67 2.81 -20.22
CA GLU A 245 -26.61 3.90 -20.45
C GLU A 245 -27.93 3.44 -21.08
N GLU A 246 -27.87 2.49 -22.02
CA GLU A 246 -29.06 1.83 -22.56
C GLU A 246 -29.82 1.06 -21.48
N ARG A 247 -29.10 0.33 -20.61
CA ARG A 247 -29.71 -0.37 -19.46
C ARG A 247 -30.45 0.57 -18.53
N ILE A 248 -29.83 1.70 -18.18
CA ILE A 248 -30.46 2.75 -17.35
C ILE A 248 -31.69 3.32 -18.04
N THR A 249 -31.63 3.55 -19.35
CA THR A 249 -32.75 4.09 -20.12
C THR A 249 -33.94 3.14 -20.15
N ALA A 250 -33.70 1.84 -20.38
CA ALA A 250 -34.74 0.81 -20.32
C ALA A 250 -35.36 0.71 -18.91
N LEU A 251 -34.54 0.75 -17.85
CA LEU A 251 -35.03 0.75 -16.47
C LEU A 251 -35.87 1.98 -16.13
N ARG A 252 -35.52 3.16 -16.65
CA ARG A 252 -36.36 4.36 -16.50
C ARG A 252 -37.71 4.19 -17.17
N ALA A 253 -37.75 3.61 -18.37
CA ALA A 253 -39.02 3.30 -19.04
C ALA A 253 -39.86 2.29 -18.23
N ALA A 254 -39.22 1.24 -17.69
CA ALA A 254 -39.88 0.26 -16.82
C ALA A 254 -40.45 0.91 -15.55
N LEU A 255 -39.73 1.85 -14.93
CA LEU A 255 -40.20 2.62 -13.78
C LEU A 255 -41.46 3.43 -14.12
N THR A 256 -41.46 4.16 -15.24
CA THR A 256 -42.64 4.92 -15.68
C THR A 256 -43.85 4.02 -15.92
N ARG A 257 -43.65 2.81 -16.47
CA ARG A 257 -44.75 1.83 -16.61
C ARG A 257 -45.24 1.32 -15.25
N ALA A 258 -44.35 1.15 -14.27
CA ALA A 258 -44.72 0.74 -12.93
C ALA A 258 -45.59 1.81 -12.25
N GLU A 259 -45.18 3.07 -12.33
CA GLU A 259 -45.92 4.21 -11.80
C GLU A 259 -47.33 4.28 -12.40
N TYR A 260 -47.44 4.15 -13.73
CA TYR A 260 -48.74 4.10 -14.40
C TYR A 260 -49.61 2.92 -13.95
N ARG A 261 -49.03 1.72 -13.76
CA ARG A 261 -49.77 0.55 -13.26
C ARG A 261 -50.29 0.77 -11.84
N VAL A 262 -49.49 1.39 -10.97
CA VAL A 262 -49.89 1.72 -9.60
C VAL A 262 -51.06 2.70 -9.61
N GLU A 263 -50.97 3.77 -10.39
CA GLU A 263 -52.03 4.76 -10.53
C GLU A 263 -53.34 4.12 -11.04
N ARG A 264 -53.26 3.33 -12.11
CA ARG A 264 -54.42 2.62 -12.67
C ARG A 264 -55.06 1.66 -11.68
N ARG A 265 -54.25 0.86 -10.96
CA ARG A 265 -54.74 -0.06 -9.92
C ARG A 265 -55.36 0.69 -8.74
N GLY A 266 -54.83 1.87 -8.41
CA GLY A 266 -55.43 2.77 -7.43
C GLY A 266 -56.84 3.21 -7.84
N ALA A 267 -56.99 3.68 -9.08
CA ALA A 267 -58.29 4.07 -9.60
C ALA A 267 -59.30 2.90 -9.66
N GLU A 268 -58.87 1.73 -10.13
CA GLU A 268 -59.70 0.51 -10.14
C GLU A 268 -60.16 0.11 -8.74
N ARG A 269 -59.27 0.21 -7.73
CA ARG A 269 -59.62 -0.05 -6.33
C ARG A 269 -60.66 0.95 -5.83
N ASP A 270 -60.45 2.24 -6.09
CA ASP A 270 -61.35 3.29 -5.62
C ASP A 270 -62.75 3.16 -6.23
N ASP A 271 -62.85 2.74 -7.50
CA ASP A 271 -64.13 2.47 -8.16
C ASP A 271 -64.79 1.18 -7.66
N ALA A 272 -64.02 0.15 -7.37
CA ALA A 272 -64.53 -1.07 -6.73
C ALA A 272 -65.07 -0.78 -5.31
N GLU A 273 -64.39 0.06 -4.53
CA GLU A 273 -64.81 0.45 -3.18
C GLU A 273 -66.10 1.27 -3.19
N LYS A 274 -66.26 2.21 -4.15
CA LYS A 274 -67.54 2.91 -4.38
C LYS A 274 -68.66 1.94 -4.74
N SER A 275 -68.39 0.98 -5.63
CA SER A 275 -69.37 0.00 -6.07
C SER A 275 -69.82 -0.91 -4.92
N LEU A 276 -68.88 -1.33 -4.07
CA LEU A 276 -69.16 -2.09 -2.85
C LEU A 276 -70.03 -1.28 -1.88
N SER A 277 -69.69 -0.02 -1.63
CA SER A 277 -70.47 0.85 -0.74
C SER A 277 -71.92 1.04 -1.22
N ILE A 278 -72.13 1.21 -2.53
CA ILE A 278 -73.47 1.30 -3.13
C ILE A 278 -74.23 -0.02 -2.95
N ALA A 279 -73.57 -1.16 -3.22
CA ALA A 279 -74.19 -2.47 -3.07
C ALA A 279 -74.57 -2.78 -1.62
N ASP A 280 -73.72 -2.42 -0.64
CA ASP A 280 -74.01 -2.59 0.79
C ASP A 280 -75.18 -1.71 1.25
N ALA A 281 -75.26 -0.47 0.74
CA ALA A 281 -76.39 0.41 1.01
C ALA A 281 -77.71 -0.17 0.44
N ALA A 282 -77.67 -0.68 -0.80
CA ALA A 282 -78.82 -1.32 -1.42
C ALA A 282 -79.25 -2.61 -0.70
N LEU A 283 -78.30 -3.43 -0.25
CA LEU A 283 -78.57 -4.64 0.54
C LEU A 283 -79.19 -4.30 1.89
N THR A 284 -78.71 -3.23 2.54
CA THR A 284 -79.28 -2.75 3.81
C THR A 284 -80.73 -2.31 3.62
N ALA A 285 -81.01 -1.49 2.61
CA ALA A 285 -82.38 -1.08 2.28
C ALA A 285 -83.30 -2.27 1.97
N ALA A 286 -82.83 -3.24 1.17
CA ALA A 286 -83.61 -4.44 0.85
C ALA A 286 -83.90 -5.31 2.09
N ARG A 287 -82.99 -5.37 3.06
CA ARG A 287 -83.21 -6.08 4.34
C ARG A 287 -84.25 -5.37 5.20
N ASP A 288 -84.19 -4.05 5.26
CA ASP A 288 -85.15 -3.24 6.00
C ASP A 288 -86.56 -3.38 5.39
N ASP A 289 -86.66 -3.34 4.06
CA ASP A 289 -87.92 -3.57 3.34
C ASP A 289 -88.47 -4.97 3.59
N ALA A 290 -87.64 -6.02 3.54
CA ALA A 290 -88.04 -7.39 3.82
C ALA A 290 -88.55 -7.55 5.26
N LYS A 291 -87.91 -6.90 6.23
CA LYS A 291 -88.34 -6.88 7.63
C LYS A 291 -89.69 -6.17 7.78
N ALA A 292 -89.88 -5.01 7.15
CA ALA A 292 -91.13 -4.28 7.16
C ALA A 292 -92.28 -5.08 6.52
N GLN A 293 -92.01 -5.81 5.43
CA GLN A 293 -92.98 -6.72 4.81
C GLN A 293 -93.37 -7.86 5.76
N GLN A 294 -92.40 -8.46 6.45
CA GLN A 294 -92.67 -9.52 7.44
C GLN A 294 -93.52 -9.00 8.60
N GLU A 295 -93.24 -7.79 9.11
CA GLU A 295 -94.04 -7.15 10.17
C GLU A 295 -95.46 -6.86 9.71
N ARG A 296 -95.62 -6.33 8.48
CA ARG A 296 -96.93 -6.11 7.86
C ARG A 296 -97.74 -7.41 7.74
N ASP A 297 -97.11 -8.48 7.26
CA ASP A 297 -97.78 -9.76 7.05
C ASP A 297 -98.21 -10.39 8.39
N ARG A 298 -97.39 -10.26 9.45
CA ARG A 298 -97.77 -10.64 10.82
C ARG A 298 -98.96 -9.83 11.34
N ALA A 299 -98.93 -8.50 11.16
CA ALA A 299 -100.02 -7.63 11.58
C ALA A 299 -101.33 -7.97 10.85
N ARG A 300 -101.25 -8.29 9.55
CA ARG A 300 -102.40 -8.68 8.73
C ARG A 300 -102.98 -10.02 9.18
N ALA A 301 -102.13 -11.02 9.46
CA ALA A 301 -102.58 -12.30 10.00
C ALA A 301 -103.25 -12.14 11.38
N ALA A 302 -102.68 -11.29 12.26
CA ALA A 302 -103.28 -10.97 13.55
C ALA A 302 -104.65 -10.28 13.39
N LEU A 303 -104.76 -9.34 12.46
CA LEU A 303 -106.03 -8.67 12.14
C LEU A 303 -107.09 -9.69 11.67
N THR A 304 -106.74 -10.55 10.72
CA THR A 304 -107.67 -11.60 10.23
C THR A 304 -108.11 -12.53 11.36
N SER A 305 -107.21 -12.89 12.29
CA SER A 305 -107.58 -13.69 13.47
C SER A 305 -108.56 -12.96 14.38
N LEU A 306 -108.35 -11.66 14.66
CA LEU A 306 -109.24 -10.85 15.47
C LEU A 306 -110.60 -10.66 14.80
N GLU A 307 -110.63 -10.39 13.50
CA GLU A 307 -111.86 -10.28 12.70
C GLU A 307 -112.64 -11.59 12.70
N SER A 308 -111.97 -12.75 12.67
CA SER A 308 -112.63 -14.06 12.74
C SER A 308 -113.27 -14.36 14.10
N ALA A 309 -112.73 -13.78 15.19
CA ALA A 309 -113.28 -13.89 16.54
C ALA A 309 -114.42 -12.89 16.81
N GLN A 310 -114.58 -11.87 15.97
CA GLN A 310 -115.61 -10.84 16.09
C GLN A 310 -117.04 -11.40 16.21
N PRO A 311 -117.51 -12.35 15.37
CA PRO A 311 -118.85 -12.91 15.51
C PRO A 311 -119.06 -13.65 16.84
N GLU A 312 -118.04 -14.34 17.37
CA GLU A 312 -118.13 -15.00 18.68
C GLU A 312 -118.22 -13.97 19.82
N ILE A 313 -117.43 -12.90 19.74
CA ILE A 313 -117.47 -11.77 20.70
C ILE A 313 -118.84 -11.09 20.68
N ASP A 314 -119.40 -10.86 19.49
CA ASP A 314 -120.70 -10.23 19.34
C ASP A 314 -121.82 -11.15 19.84
N ALA A 315 -121.74 -12.46 19.59
CA ALA A 315 -122.66 -13.44 20.18
C ALA A 315 -122.58 -13.46 21.72
N ALA A 316 -121.37 -13.44 22.29
CA ALA A 316 -121.16 -13.37 23.74
C ALA A 316 -121.71 -12.07 24.35
N ARG A 317 -121.54 -10.93 23.67
CA ARG A 317 -122.13 -9.63 24.09
C ARG A 317 -123.66 -9.68 24.08
N LEU A 318 -124.25 -10.29 23.07
CA LEU A 318 -125.70 -10.40 22.91
C LEU A 318 -126.30 -11.35 23.97
N ALA A 319 -125.58 -12.43 24.32
CA ALA A 319 -125.93 -13.31 25.44
C ALA A 319 -125.85 -12.58 26.79
N LEU A 320 -124.82 -11.78 27.03
CA LEU A 320 -124.68 -10.95 28.23
C LEU A 320 -125.83 -9.93 28.36
N GLN A 321 -126.25 -9.32 27.26
CA GLN A 321 -127.39 -8.39 27.24
C GLN A 321 -128.73 -9.08 27.54
N ARG A 322 -128.92 -10.33 27.10
CA ARG A 322 -130.14 -11.12 27.40
C ARG A 322 -130.17 -11.68 28.83
N ALA A 323 -129.02 -11.79 29.49
CA ALA A 323 -128.89 -12.24 30.86
C ALA A 323 -129.04 -11.11 31.91
N ARG A 324 -129.15 -9.86 31.45
CA ARG A 324 -129.47 -8.67 32.25
C ARG A 324 -130.93 -8.32 32.08
#